data_AF-A0A3S2WNL8-F1
#
_entry.id   AF-A0A3S2WNL8-F1
#
_cell.length_a   1.000
_cell.length_b   1.000
_cell.length_c   1.000
_cell.angle_alpha   90.00
_cell.angle_beta   90.00
_cell.angle_gamma   90.00
#
_symmetry.space_group_name_H-M   'P 1'
#
loop_
_entity.id
_entity.type
_entity.pdbx_description
1 polymer ?
#
loop_
_entity_poly.entity_id
_entity_poly.type
_entity_poly.pdbx_seq_one_letter_code
_entity_poly.pdbx_strand_id
1 'polypeptide(L)'
;MIAKSYIERSLKLALKSYNQSTNNNALVALYSKFAILELCGWIEISMDNIIIRLSKKMNKDKNTKELLEKVKRNSSFDYDSNFKPLVAHVIGMVNFEKVESRCDLGKLAKFEATLSILKKERNKLAHTDLKNISTPIPSPSIALAYFSDIYEGLIEMEKSFRYLKHI
;
A
#
# COMPACT_ATOMS: atom_id res chain seq x y z
N MET A 1 -7.81 3.06 -11.89
CA MET A 1 -7.12 4.23 -11.31
C MET A 1 -7.10 4.04 -9.81
N ILE A 2 -5.98 4.32 -9.17
CA ILE A 2 -5.88 4.25 -7.71
C ILE A 2 -6.70 5.41 -7.13
N ALA A 3 -7.78 5.10 -6.40
CA ALA A 3 -8.71 6.11 -5.89
C ALA A 3 -8.05 6.92 -4.77
N LYS A 4 -7.57 8.12 -5.09
CA LYS A 4 -6.89 9.04 -4.16
C LYS A 4 -7.85 9.72 -3.18
N SER A 5 -8.96 10.26 -3.69
CA SER A 5 -9.85 11.14 -2.92
C SER A 5 -10.54 10.43 -1.76
N TYR A 6 -10.86 9.14 -1.91
CA TYR A 6 -11.51 8.37 -0.85
C TYR A 6 -10.58 8.19 0.36
N ILE A 7 -9.37 7.67 0.14
CA ILE A 7 -8.42 7.43 1.23
C ILE A 7 -8.00 8.73 1.89
N GLU A 8 -7.73 9.77 1.11
CA GLU A 8 -7.34 11.07 1.63
C GLU A 8 -8.45 11.67 2.50
N ARG A 9 -9.72 11.49 2.12
CA ARG A 9 -10.87 11.89 2.93
C ARG A 9 -10.97 11.07 4.22
N SER A 10 -10.81 9.75 4.17
CA SER A 10 -10.81 8.89 5.37
C SER A 10 -9.71 9.30 6.35
N LEU A 11 -8.49 9.55 5.86
CA LEU A 11 -7.36 9.96 6.69
C LEU A 11 -7.54 11.37 7.27
N LYS A 12 -8.09 12.32 6.50
CA LYS A 12 -8.44 13.66 7.00
C LYS A 12 -9.53 13.61 8.05
N LEU A 13 -10.54 12.74 7.88
CA LEU A 13 -11.57 12.53 8.88
C LEU A 13 -10.96 11.97 10.17
N ALA A 14 -10.10 10.96 10.07
CA ALA A 14 -9.39 10.40 11.22
C ALA A 14 -8.55 11.46 11.96
N LEU A 15 -7.83 12.31 11.22
CA LEU A 15 -7.06 13.41 11.81
C LEU A 15 -7.96 14.42 12.53
N LYS A 16 -9.06 14.83 11.90
CA LYS A 16 -10.02 15.75 12.52
C LYS A 16 -10.56 15.16 13.83
N SER A 17 -11.00 13.91 13.81
CA SER A 17 -11.55 13.23 14.99
C SER A 17 -10.50 13.01 16.09
N TYR A 18 -9.26 12.69 15.71
CA TYR A 18 -8.13 12.60 16.62
C TYR A 18 -7.90 13.93 17.35
N ASN A 19 -7.85 15.04 16.62
CA ASN A 19 -7.64 16.38 17.20
C ASN A 19 -8.79 16.83 18.10
N GLN A 20 -10.00 16.34 17.86
CA GLN A 20 -11.18 16.62 18.69
C GLN A 20 -11.26 15.74 19.95
N SER A 21 -10.46 14.67 20.02
CA SER A 21 -10.53 13.65 21.07
C SER A 21 -9.43 13.78 22.12
N THR A 22 -8.75 14.92 22.20
CA THR A 22 -7.52 15.13 23.01
C THR A 22 -7.67 14.76 24.49
N ASN A 23 -8.88 14.81 25.05
CA ASN A 23 -9.15 14.46 26.44
C ASN A 23 -9.50 12.96 26.65
N ASN A 24 -9.51 12.16 25.59
CA ASN A 24 -9.87 10.73 25.65
C ASN A 24 -8.80 9.89 24.94
N ASN A 25 -7.86 9.36 25.72
CA ASN A 25 -6.75 8.54 25.24
C ASN A 25 -7.19 7.31 24.43
N ALA A 26 -8.34 6.70 24.78
CA ALA A 26 -8.86 5.55 24.04
C ALA A 26 -9.32 5.95 22.64
N LEU A 27 -10.00 7.09 22.49
CA LEU A 27 -10.42 7.62 21.19
C LEU A 27 -9.21 8.07 20.34
N VAL A 28 -8.24 8.73 20.96
CA VAL A 28 -6.96 9.11 20.32
C VAL A 28 -6.26 7.89 19.72
N ALA A 29 -6.13 6.81 20.51
CA ALA A 29 -5.54 5.56 20.03
C ALA A 29 -6.38 4.87 18.96
N LEU A 30 -7.72 4.90 19.08
CA LEU A 30 -8.63 4.33 18.10
C LEU A 30 -8.48 5.01 16.73
N TYR A 31 -8.49 6.35 16.67
CA TYR A 31 -8.36 7.07 15.41
C TYR A 31 -6.97 6.92 14.79
N SER A 32 -5.94 6.79 15.63
CA SER A 32 -4.58 6.51 15.17
C SER A 32 -4.46 5.11 14.53
N LYS A 33 -5.00 4.09 15.21
CA LYS A 33 -5.09 2.71 14.67
C LYS A 33 -5.88 2.67 13.36
N PHE A 34 -7.03 3.33 13.33
CA PHE A 34 -7.88 3.42 12.16
C PHE A 34 -7.12 4.02 10.96
N ALA A 35 -6.42 5.14 11.14
CA ALA A 35 -5.70 5.79 10.06
C ALA A 35 -4.62 4.89 9.42
N ILE A 36 -3.85 4.17 10.24
CA ILE A 36 -2.82 3.25 9.74
C ILE A 36 -3.45 2.04 9.04
N LEU A 37 -4.49 1.44 9.61
CA LEU A 37 -5.17 0.29 9.02
C LEU A 37 -5.84 0.64 7.68
N GLU A 38 -6.53 1.77 7.62
CA GLU A 38 -7.20 2.26 6.41
C GLU A 38 -6.17 2.52 5.30
N LEU A 39 -5.03 3.15 5.62
CA LEU A 39 -3.94 3.34 4.65
C LEU A 39 -3.37 2.00 4.18
N CYS A 40 -3.05 1.08 5.08
CA CYS A 40 -2.51 -0.23 4.72
C CYS A 40 -3.46 -1.01 3.79
N GLY A 41 -4.75 -1.06 4.14
CA GLY A 41 -5.76 -1.74 3.31
C GLY A 41 -5.89 -1.10 1.93
N TRP A 42 -5.83 0.23 1.85
CA TRP A 42 -5.82 0.92 0.56
C TRP A 42 -4.57 0.60 -0.28
N ILE A 43 -3.40 0.44 0.33
CA ILE A 43 -2.17 0.04 -0.37
C ILE A 43 -2.31 -1.37 -0.96
N GLU A 44 -2.75 -2.33 -0.14
CA GLU A 44 -2.98 -3.73 -0.56
C GLU A 44 -3.90 -3.76 -1.80
N ILE A 45 -5.07 -3.12 -1.69
CA ILE A 45 -6.04 -3.03 -2.79
C ILE A 45 -5.43 -2.34 -4.02
N SER A 46 -4.60 -1.31 -3.84
CA SER A 46 -4.00 -0.57 -4.95
C SER A 46 -2.97 -1.40 -5.71
N MET A 47 -2.12 -2.12 -4.99
CA MET A 47 -1.13 -3.04 -5.55
C MET A 47 -1.80 -4.22 -6.28
N ASP A 48 -2.80 -4.85 -5.66
CA ASP A 48 -3.58 -5.93 -6.26
C ASP A 48 -4.24 -5.47 -7.56
N ASN A 49 -4.83 -4.27 -7.54
CA ASN A 49 -5.44 -3.70 -8.74
C ASN A 49 -4.42 -3.45 -9.85
N ILE A 50 -3.16 -3.11 -9.56
CA ILE A 50 -2.09 -2.99 -10.57
C ILE A 50 -1.84 -4.37 -11.20
N ILE A 51 -1.66 -5.41 -10.39
CA ILE A 51 -1.40 -6.77 -10.84
C ILE A 51 -2.56 -7.29 -11.71
N ILE A 52 -3.80 -7.08 -11.26
CA ILE A 52 -5.02 -7.45 -12.01
C ILE A 52 -5.11 -6.69 -13.36
N ARG A 53 -4.66 -5.44 -13.43
CA ARG A 53 -4.62 -4.72 -14.71
C ARG A 53 -3.57 -5.28 -15.66
N LEU A 54 -2.40 -5.65 -15.14
CA LEU A 54 -1.34 -6.29 -15.93
C LEU A 54 -1.81 -7.65 -16.47
N SER A 55 -2.57 -8.40 -15.67
CA SER A 55 -3.06 -9.73 -16.07
C SER A 55 -4.08 -9.72 -17.20
N LYS A 56 -4.77 -8.60 -17.45
CA LYS A 56 -5.71 -8.47 -18.57
C LYS A 56 -5.07 -8.69 -19.94
N LYS A 57 -3.74 -8.59 -20.03
CA LYS A 57 -2.97 -8.89 -21.24
C LYS A 57 -2.68 -10.38 -21.44
N MET A 58 -2.98 -11.23 -20.46
CA MET A 58 -2.72 -12.66 -20.54
C MET A 58 -3.73 -13.34 -21.46
N ASN A 59 -3.23 -14.14 -22.41
CA ASN A 59 -4.07 -14.79 -23.43
C ASN A 59 -4.81 -16.05 -22.94
N LYS A 60 -4.40 -16.63 -21.80
CA LYS A 60 -4.93 -17.91 -21.30
C LYS A 60 -5.72 -17.72 -20.01
N ASP A 61 -7.03 -17.97 -20.07
CA ASP A 61 -7.96 -17.86 -18.93
C ASP A 61 -7.53 -18.67 -17.70
N LYS A 62 -6.98 -19.88 -17.88
CA LYS A 62 -6.46 -20.70 -16.78
C LYS A 62 -5.35 -19.98 -15.99
N ASN A 63 -4.41 -19.36 -16.69
CA ASN A 63 -3.28 -18.67 -16.06
C ASN A 63 -3.76 -17.40 -15.34
N THR A 64 -4.72 -16.69 -15.95
CA THR A 64 -5.36 -15.53 -15.32
C THR A 64 -6.07 -15.94 -14.02
N LYS A 65 -6.84 -17.03 -14.02
CA LYS A 65 -7.50 -17.55 -12.82
C LYS A 65 -6.51 -17.95 -11.73
N GLU A 66 -5.43 -18.65 -12.08
CA GLU A 66 -4.38 -19.02 -11.11
C GLU A 66 -3.74 -17.78 -10.46
N LEU A 67 -3.43 -16.75 -11.27
CA LEU A 67 -2.90 -15.50 -10.76
C LEU A 67 -3.90 -14.79 -9.85
N LEU A 68 -5.17 -14.71 -10.23
CA LEU A 68 -6.22 -14.07 -9.41
C LEU A 68 -6.38 -14.77 -8.07
N GLU A 69 -6.25 -16.10 -8.01
CA GLU A 69 -6.22 -16.85 -6.75
C GLU A 69 -4.97 -16.53 -5.91
N LYS A 70 -3.80 -16.34 -6.53
CA LYS A 70 -2.59 -15.91 -5.81
C LYS A 70 -2.75 -14.51 -5.23
N VAL A 71 -3.29 -13.57 -6.01
CA VAL A 71 -3.59 -12.20 -5.54
C VAL A 71 -4.60 -12.22 -4.41
N LYS A 72 -5.69 -12.99 -4.53
CA LYS A 72 -6.71 -13.10 -3.47
C LYS A 72 -6.17 -13.68 -2.15
N ARG A 73 -5.16 -14.54 -2.21
CA ARG A 73 -4.50 -15.10 -1.02
C ARG A 73 -3.42 -14.19 -0.43
N ASN A 74 -3.05 -13.13 -1.14
CA ASN A 74 -2.05 -12.16 -0.68
C ASN A 74 -2.69 -11.12 0.24
N SER A 75 -2.36 -11.16 1.54
CA SER A 75 -2.83 -10.20 2.55
C SER A 75 -1.71 -9.25 3.03
N SER A 76 -0.73 -9.00 2.18
CA SER A 76 0.46 -8.21 2.49
C SER A 76 0.83 -7.31 1.32
N PHE A 77 1.34 -6.13 1.64
CA PHE A 77 1.79 -5.10 0.69
C PHE A 77 3.31 -4.92 0.67
N ASP A 78 4.06 -5.92 1.16
CA ASP A 78 5.52 -5.87 1.12
C ASP A 78 6.02 -5.79 -0.33
N TYR A 79 7.00 -4.93 -0.57
CA TYR A 79 7.53 -4.73 -1.91
C TYR A 79 8.22 -6.01 -2.43
N ASP A 80 9.20 -6.52 -1.69
CA ASP A 80 10.06 -7.61 -2.12
C ASP A 80 9.42 -8.98 -1.96
N SER A 81 8.68 -9.21 -0.88
CA SER A 81 8.11 -10.54 -0.59
C SER A 81 6.75 -10.79 -1.22
N ASN A 82 6.04 -9.74 -1.65
CA ASN A 82 4.66 -9.86 -2.16
C ASN A 82 4.47 -9.19 -3.52
N PHE A 83 4.66 -7.88 -3.62
CA PHE A 83 4.33 -7.12 -4.82
C PHE A 83 5.22 -7.49 -6.01
N LYS A 84 6.55 -7.39 -5.85
CA LYS A 84 7.53 -7.70 -6.89
C LYS A 84 7.40 -9.13 -7.45
N PRO A 85 7.31 -10.19 -6.62
CA PRO A 85 7.12 -11.55 -7.12
C PRO A 85 5.82 -11.74 -7.91
N LEU A 86 4.71 -11.14 -7.45
CA LEU A 86 3.43 -11.24 -8.16
C LEU A 86 3.46 -10.50 -9.49
N VAL A 87 4.06 -9.32 -9.54
CA VAL A 87 4.23 -8.59 -10.81
C VAL A 87 5.16 -9.36 -11.75
N ALA A 88 6.30 -9.84 -11.26
CA ALA A 88 7.24 -10.64 -12.04
C ALA A 88 6.60 -11.94 -12.56
N HIS A 89 5.62 -12.50 -11.85
CA HIS A 89 4.83 -13.63 -12.34
C HIS A 89 4.00 -13.29 -13.59
N VAL A 90 3.57 -12.03 -13.74
CA VAL A 90 2.78 -11.55 -14.89
C VAL A 90 3.66 -11.15 -16.07
N ILE A 91 4.69 -10.34 -15.82
CA ILE A 91 5.50 -9.72 -16.89
C ILE A 91 6.88 -10.35 -17.07
N GLY A 92 7.30 -11.24 -16.17
CA GLY A 92 8.65 -11.78 -16.10
C GLY A 92 9.63 -10.84 -15.38
N MET A 93 10.64 -11.41 -14.72
CA MET A 93 11.63 -10.64 -13.93
C MET A 93 12.40 -9.63 -14.79
N VAL A 94 12.84 -10.02 -16.00
CA VAL A 94 13.57 -9.13 -16.92
C VAL A 94 12.77 -7.86 -17.25
N ASN A 95 11.46 -7.98 -17.43
CA ASN A 95 10.63 -6.81 -17.71
C ASN A 95 10.33 -6.01 -16.45
N PHE A 96 10.28 -6.65 -15.28
CA PHE A 96 10.18 -5.96 -14.01
C PHE A 96 11.41 -5.08 -13.74
N GLU A 97 12.62 -5.60 -13.94
CA GLU A 97 13.86 -4.83 -13.82
C GLU A 97 13.91 -3.63 -14.79
N LYS A 98 13.39 -3.80 -16.01
CA LYS A 98 13.23 -2.69 -16.97
C LYS A 98 12.20 -1.65 -16.52
N VAL A 99 11.22 -2.03 -15.70
CA VAL A 99 10.25 -1.10 -15.11
C VAL A 99 10.91 -0.36 -13.94
N GLU A 100 11.55 -1.09 -13.02
CA GLU A 100 12.27 -0.49 -11.87
C GLU A 100 13.33 0.50 -12.32
N SER A 101 14.15 0.15 -13.32
CA SER A 101 15.20 1.04 -13.86
C SER A 101 14.68 2.31 -14.53
N ARG A 102 13.38 2.39 -14.84
CA ARG A 102 12.74 3.60 -15.40
C ARG A 102 12.11 4.49 -14.34
N CYS A 103 11.88 3.96 -13.14
CA CYS A 103 11.36 4.75 -12.03
C CYS A 103 12.43 5.72 -11.53
N ASP A 104 11.99 6.88 -11.04
CA ASP A 104 12.85 7.73 -10.21
C ASP A 104 13.34 6.95 -8.98
N LEU A 105 14.66 6.77 -8.87
CA LEU A 105 15.29 5.99 -7.79
C LEU A 105 14.98 6.57 -6.40
N GLY A 106 14.89 7.89 -6.28
CA GLY A 106 14.58 8.55 -5.00
C GLY A 106 13.14 8.30 -4.56
N LYS A 107 12.19 8.34 -5.50
CA LYS A 107 10.79 8.01 -5.22
C LYS A 107 10.60 6.54 -4.90
N LEU A 108 11.28 5.65 -5.63
CA LEU A 108 11.20 4.21 -5.40
C LEU A 108 11.78 3.85 -4.02
N ALA A 109 12.94 4.40 -3.65
CA ALA A 109 13.53 4.18 -2.33
C ALA A 109 12.63 4.67 -1.19
N LYS A 110 12.01 5.87 -1.34
CA LYS A 110 11.04 6.37 -0.36
C LYS A 110 9.80 5.49 -0.28
N PHE A 111 9.30 5.02 -1.42
CA PHE A 111 8.16 4.13 -1.49
C PHE A 111 8.42 2.83 -0.70
N GLU A 112 9.52 2.15 -1.00
CA GLU A 112 9.93 0.90 -0.33
C GLU A 112 10.15 1.10 1.18
N ALA A 113 10.84 2.17 1.57
CA ALA A 113 11.07 2.50 2.96
C ALA A 113 9.75 2.73 3.71
N THR A 114 8.82 3.49 3.12
CA THR A 114 7.51 3.79 3.71
C THR A 114 6.64 2.53 3.81
N LEU A 115 6.67 1.62 2.83
CA LEU A 115 6.00 0.32 2.92
C LEU A 115 6.54 -0.50 4.10
N SER A 116 7.86 -0.56 4.27
CA SER A 116 8.51 -1.28 5.38
C SER A 116 8.09 -0.72 6.74
N ILE A 117 8.05 0.62 6.87
CA ILE A 117 7.60 1.30 8.09
C ILE A 117 6.13 0.98 8.37
N LEU A 118 5.25 1.14 7.37
CA LEU A 118 3.81 0.90 7.53
C LEU A 118 3.51 -0.55 7.93
N LYS A 119 4.25 -1.53 7.36
CA LYS A 119 4.11 -2.93 7.75
C LYS A 119 4.48 -3.15 9.21
N LYS A 120 5.56 -2.54 9.69
CA LYS A 120 5.98 -2.60 11.10
C LYS A 120 4.93 -1.96 12.01
N GLU A 121 4.45 -0.76 11.68
CA GLU A 121 3.43 -0.06 12.45
C GLU A 121 2.11 -0.82 12.49
N ARG A 122 1.63 -1.34 11.35
CA ARG A 122 0.42 -2.18 11.28
C ARG A 122 0.55 -3.40 12.19
N ASN A 123 1.67 -4.12 12.11
CA ASN A 123 1.89 -5.31 12.92
C ASN A 123 1.95 -4.96 14.42
N LYS A 124 2.67 -3.89 14.79
CA LYS A 124 2.70 -3.39 16.17
C LYS A 124 1.29 -3.04 16.68
N LEU A 125 0.49 -2.37 15.85
CA LEU A 125 -0.87 -1.97 16.20
C LEU A 125 -1.83 -3.15 16.34
N ALA A 126 -1.66 -4.22 15.55
CA ALA A 126 -2.42 -5.45 15.68
C ALA A 126 -2.15 -6.16 17.02
N HIS A 127 -0.96 -5.97 17.61
CA HIS A 127 -0.56 -6.56 18.88
C HIS A 127 -0.68 -5.62 20.09
N THR A 128 -1.35 -4.46 19.93
CA THR A 128 -1.55 -3.49 21.02
C THR A 128 -3.02 -3.43 21.41
N ASP A 129 -3.36 -3.66 22.68
CA ASP A 129 -4.74 -3.47 23.18
C ASP A 129 -4.99 -2.03 23.64
N LEU A 130 -6.21 -1.54 23.48
CA LEU A 130 -6.62 -0.20 23.91
C LEU A 130 -6.55 0.00 25.44
N LYS A 131 -6.53 -1.08 26.22
CA LYS A 131 -6.40 -1.04 27.69
C LYS A 131 -4.98 -0.75 28.17
N ASN A 132 -3.96 -1.08 27.38
CA ASN A 132 -2.54 -1.04 27.78
C ASN A 132 -1.71 -0.24 26.76
N ILE A 133 -2.14 0.97 26.44
CA ILE A 133 -1.39 1.85 25.52
C ILE A 133 -0.15 2.40 26.27
N SER A 134 0.89 1.58 26.40
CA SER A 134 2.20 2.02 26.89
C SER A 134 3.10 2.51 25.77
N THR A 135 2.85 2.05 24.53
CA THR A 135 3.62 2.46 23.35
C THR A 135 2.97 3.63 22.61
N PRO A 136 3.75 4.66 22.22
CA PRO A 136 3.27 5.69 21.31
C PRO A 136 2.77 5.08 20.01
N ILE A 137 1.57 5.50 19.60
CA ILE A 137 0.95 5.17 18.31
C ILE A 137 1.13 6.37 17.39
N PRO A 138 1.55 6.19 16.12
CA PRO A 138 1.65 7.28 15.16
C PRO A 138 0.32 8.02 15.01
N SER A 139 0.34 9.35 15.07
CA SER A 139 -0.86 10.17 14.84
C SER A 139 -1.35 10.02 13.38
N PRO A 140 -2.64 10.29 13.10
CA PRO A 140 -3.16 10.26 11.72
C PRO A 140 -2.45 11.21 10.75
N SER A 141 -1.81 12.28 11.23
CA SER A 141 -0.98 13.17 10.41
C SER A 141 0.22 12.45 9.79
N ILE A 142 0.80 11.48 10.49
CA ILE A 142 1.89 10.64 9.98
C ILE A 142 1.38 9.74 8.85
N ALA A 143 0.18 9.15 9.00
CA ALA A 143 -0.45 8.38 7.94
C ALA A 143 -0.70 9.24 6.68
N LEU A 144 -1.09 10.50 6.83
CA LEU A 144 -1.22 11.44 5.69
C LEU A 144 0.12 11.74 5.02
N ALA A 145 1.21 11.88 5.78
CA ALA A 145 2.54 12.06 5.22
C ALA A 145 2.96 10.83 4.39
N TYR A 146 2.84 9.64 4.98
CA TYR A 146 3.13 8.38 4.30
C TYR A 146 2.27 8.15 3.07
N PHE A 147 1.00 8.56 3.11
CA PHE A 147 0.12 8.47 1.94
C PHE A 147 0.70 9.18 0.72
N SER A 148 1.35 10.34 0.90
CA SER A 148 1.96 11.09 -0.21
C SER A 148 3.07 10.27 -0.88
N ASP A 149 4.02 9.78 -0.09
CA ASP A 149 5.15 8.99 -0.61
C ASP A 149 4.67 7.71 -1.30
N ILE A 150 3.69 7.03 -0.69
CA ILE A 150 3.10 5.81 -1.23
C ILE A 150 2.38 6.07 -2.55
N TYR A 151 1.55 7.12 -2.61
CA TYR A 151 0.81 7.46 -3.82
C TYR A 151 1.75 7.81 -4.97
N GLU A 152 2.80 8.58 -4.71
CA GLU A 152 3.82 8.91 -5.71
C GLU A 152 4.53 7.66 -6.24
N GLY A 153 4.96 6.75 -5.36
CA GLY A 153 5.60 5.49 -5.74
C GLY A 153 4.69 4.60 -6.60
N LEU A 154 3.42 4.43 -6.21
CA LEU A 154 2.44 3.65 -6.97
C LEU A 154 2.16 4.23 -8.36
N ILE A 155 2.07 5.56 -8.46
CA ILE A 155 1.87 6.25 -9.75
C ILE A 155 3.12 6.11 -10.63
N GLU A 156 4.31 6.21 -10.06
CA GLU A 156 5.57 6.03 -10.77
C GLU A 156 5.64 4.62 -11.38
N MET A 157 5.38 3.59 -10.57
CA MET A 157 5.31 2.20 -11.05
C MET A 157 4.25 2.02 -12.13
N GLU A 158 3.04 2.55 -11.94
CA GLU A 158 1.97 2.45 -12.93
C GLU A 158 2.33 3.13 -14.27
N LYS A 159 3.02 4.26 -14.23
CA LYS A 159 3.54 4.92 -15.44
C LYS A 159 4.60 4.04 -16.11
N SER A 160 5.56 3.52 -15.35
CA SER A 160 6.63 2.66 -15.87
C SER A 160 6.09 1.39 -16.54
N PHE A 161 5.04 0.78 -15.99
CA PHE A 161 4.36 -0.36 -16.63
C PHE A 161 3.75 -0.05 -18.00
N ARG A 162 3.31 1.19 -18.26
CA ARG A 162 2.71 1.57 -19.55
C ARG A 162 3.73 1.55 -20.69
N TYR A 163 5.02 1.62 -20.39
CA TYR A 163 6.08 1.54 -21.41
C TYR A 163 6.33 0.11 -21.90
N LEU A 164 5.76 -0.91 -21.25
CA LEU A 164 5.78 -2.30 -21.73
C LEU A 164 4.83 -2.51 -22.92
N LYS A 165 4.77 -1.58 -23.89
CA LYS A 165 3.86 -1.59 -25.05
C LYS A 165 4.01 -2.80 -25.99
N HIS A 166 4.92 -3.73 -25.73
CA HIS A 166 5.26 -4.85 -26.61
C HIS A 166 5.27 -6.23 -25.92
N ILE A 167 4.46 -6.41 -24.88
CA ILE A 167 4.12 -7.74 -24.34
C ILE A 167 2.61 -7.93 -24.47
#